data_AF-A0A318LMD5-F1
#
_entry.id   AF-A0A318LMD5-F1
#
_cell.length_a   1.000
_cell.length_b   1.000
_cell.length_c   1.000
_cell.angle_alpha   90.00
_cell.angle_beta   90.00
_cell.angle_gamma   90.00
#
_symmetry.space_group_name_H-M   'P 1'
#
loop_
_entity.id
_entity.type
_entity.pdbx_description
1 polymer ?
#
loop_
_entity_poly.entity_id
_entity_poly.type
_entity_poly.pdbx_seq_one_letter_code
_entity_poly.pdbx_strand_id
1 'polypeptide(L)'
;MATIQIRNVRDEDYQALREAAEAEGKSLQAYMQEQASVLARRAKKKAAFDAARSALATDTGTGVTTESVLADLDAIRGPWPGEESAARGR
;
A
#
# COMPACT_ATOMS: atom_id res chain seq x y z
N MET A 1 -11.02 -3.86 -25.74
CA MET A 1 -9.61 -4.20 -25.48
C MET A 1 -8.80 -2.97 -25.80
N ALA A 2 -8.03 -2.43 -24.85
CA ALA A 2 -7.21 -1.25 -25.11
C ALA A 2 -5.91 -1.68 -25.80
N THR A 3 -5.51 -0.94 -26.84
CA THR A 3 -4.27 -1.19 -27.57
C THR A 3 -3.36 0.02 -27.39
N ILE A 4 -2.10 -0.23 -27.07
CA ILE A 4 -1.06 0.79 -26.95
C ILE A 4 -0.04 0.54 -28.05
N GLN A 5 0.33 1.59 -28.79
CA GLN A 5 1.45 1.56 -29.73
C GLN A 5 2.62 2.32 -29.11
N ILE A 6 3.77 1.65 -29.00
CA ILE A 6 5.02 2.26 -28.57
C ILE A 6 5.85 2.49 -29.84
N ARG A 7 6.22 3.74 -30.11
CA ARG A 7 6.96 4.16 -31.31
C ARG A 7 8.33 4.72 -30.92
N ASN A 8 9.25 4.77 -31.87
CA ASN A 8 10.58 5.36 -31.71
C ASN A 8 11.37 4.78 -30.54
N VAL A 9 11.25 3.47 -30.32
CA VAL A 9 12.10 2.74 -29.37
C VAL A 9 13.50 2.64 -29.98
N ARG A 10 14.54 2.93 -29.20
CA ARG A 10 15.92 2.74 -29.66
C ARG A 10 16.15 1.26 -29.95
N ASP A 11 16.92 0.96 -30.99
CA ASP A 11 17.16 -0.42 -31.40
C ASP A 11 17.76 -1.27 -30.26
N GLU A 12 18.68 -0.69 -29.48
CA GLU A 12 19.27 -1.33 -28.30
C GLU A 12 18.24 -1.73 -27.24
N ASP A 13 17.28 -0.85 -26.93
CA ASP A 13 16.23 -1.12 -25.95
C ASP A 13 15.26 -2.19 -26.49
N TYR A 14 14.95 -2.13 -27.79
CA TYR A 14 14.10 -3.13 -28.43
C TYR A 14 14.72 -4.54 -28.36
N GLN A 15 16.01 -4.66 -28.66
CA GLN A 15 16.70 -5.96 -28.59
C GLN A 15 16.75 -6.47 -27.15
N ALA A 16 17.07 -5.62 -26.18
CA ALA A 16 17.07 -6.01 -24.77
C ALA A 16 15.70 -6.53 -24.30
N LEU A 17 14.61 -5.86 -24.70
CA LEU A 17 13.24 -6.31 -24.39
C LEU A 17 12.89 -7.63 -25.07
N ARG A 18 13.35 -7.83 -26.31
CA ARG A 18 13.15 -9.06 -27.06
C ARG A 18 13.88 -10.23 -26.41
N GLU A 19 15.16 -10.07 -26.09
CA GLU A 19 15.98 -11.08 -25.42
C GLU A 19 15.39 -11.46 -24.05
N ALA A 20 14.92 -10.47 -23.27
CA ALA A 20 14.25 -10.73 -22.01
C ALA A 20 12.96 -11.54 -22.18
N ALA A 21 12.15 -11.22 -23.20
CA ALA A 21 10.95 -11.99 -23.50
C ALA A 21 11.27 -13.44 -23.92
N GLU A 22 12.28 -13.63 -24.78
CA GLU A 22 12.75 -14.94 -25.24
C GLU A 22 13.31 -15.77 -24.08
N ALA A 23 14.06 -15.16 -23.16
CA ALA A 23 14.58 -15.82 -21.96
C ALA A 23 13.47 -16.34 -21.03
N GLU A 24 12.29 -15.69 -21.03
CA GLU A 24 11.09 -16.14 -20.32
C GLU A 24 10.18 -17.05 -21.16
N GLY A 25 10.56 -17.38 -22.40
CA GLY A 25 9.75 -18.20 -23.31
C GLY A 25 8.45 -17.52 -23.76
N LYS A 26 8.39 -16.18 -23.73
CA LYS A 26 7.21 -15.37 -24.04
C LYS A 26 7.39 -14.65 -25.37
N SER A 27 6.27 -14.34 -26.03
CA SER A 27 6.30 -13.34 -27.10
C SER A 27 6.55 -11.95 -26.49
N LEU A 28 7.20 -11.06 -27.25
CA LEU A 28 7.44 -9.67 -26.82
C LEU A 28 6.14 -8.98 -26.40
N GLN A 29 5.03 -9.22 -27.11
CA GLN A 29 3.74 -8.63 -26.76
C GLN A 29 3.22 -9.11 -25.41
N ALA A 30 3.28 -10.42 -25.14
CA ALA A 30 2.84 -10.97 -23.85
C ALA A 30 3.72 -10.46 -22.70
N TYR A 31 5.04 -10.42 -22.91
CA TYR A 31 6.00 -9.84 -21.98
C TYR A 31 5.66 -8.37 -21.65
N MET A 32 5.49 -7.54 -22.68
CA MET A 32 5.17 -6.12 -22.49
C MET A 32 3.81 -5.88 -21.81
N GLN A 33 2.83 -6.75 -22.07
CA GLN A 33 1.54 -6.70 -21.38
C GLN A 33 1.69 -6.94 -19.88
N GLU A 34 2.52 -7.91 -19.48
CA GLU A 34 2.80 -8.16 -18.06
C GLU A 34 3.55 -6.99 -17.43
N GLN A 35 4.57 -6.45 -18.10
CA GLN A 35 5.31 -5.28 -17.63
C GLN A 35 4.39 -4.07 -17.43
N ALA A 36 3.48 -3.82 -18.37
CA ALA A 36 2.47 -2.76 -18.25
C ALA A 36 1.54 -2.98 -17.05
N SER A 37 1.14 -4.24 -16.78
CA SER A 37 0.33 -4.58 -15.60
C SER A 37 1.06 -4.29 -14.28
N VAL A 38 2.35 -4.63 -14.21
CA VAL A 38 3.19 -4.33 -13.05
C VAL A 38 3.31 -2.82 -12.83
N LEU A 39 3.55 -2.05 -13.89
CA LEU A 39 3.59 -0.59 -13.84
C LEU A 39 2.26 0.00 -13.36
N ALA A 40 1.13 -0.46 -13.90
CA ALA A 40 -0.19 0.01 -13.48
C ALA A 40 -0.47 -0.28 -12.00
N ARG A 41 -0.08 -1.46 -11.51
CA ARG A 41 -0.22 -1.81 -10.09
C ARG A 41 0.65 -0.91 -9.20
N ARG A 42 1.89 -0.63 -9.61
CA ARG A 42 2.78 0.29 -8.88
C ARG A 42 2.22 1.71 -8.84
N ALA A 43 1.75 2.22 -9.98
CA ALA A 43 1.14 3.54 -10.08
C ALA A 43 -0.11 3.65 -9.19
N LYS A 44 -0.97 2.63 -9.19
CA LYS A 44 -2.16 2.58 -8.31
C LYS A 44 -1.78 2.60 -6.83
N LYS A 45 -0.78 1.82 -6.41
CA LYS A 45 -0.28 1.82 -5.02
C LYS A 45 0.25 3.19 -4.64
N LYS A 46 1.08 3.81 -5.49
CA LYS A 46 1.62 5.14 -5.25
C LYS A 46 0.50 6.17 -5.07
N ALA A 47 -0.48 6.18 -5.97
CA ALA A 47 -1.62 7.09 -5.88
C ALA A 47 -2.42 6.93 -4.58
N ALA A 48 -2.59 5.69 -4.10
CA ALA A 48 -3.25 5.45 -2.81
C ALA A 48 -2.46 6.02 -1.63
N PHE A 49 -1.13 5.85 -1.62
CA PHE A 49 -0.27 6.45 -0.59
C PHE A 49 -0.24 7.97 -0.67
N ASP A 50 -0.19 8.54 -1.86
CA ASP A 50 -0.25 10.00 -2.05
C ASP A 50 -1.58 10.56 -1.54
N ALA A 51 -2.70 9.86 -1.81
CA ALA A 51 -4.02 10.24 -1.30
C ALA A 51 -4.08 10.18 0.24
N ALA A 52 -3.56 9.11 0.85
CA ALA A 52 -3.48 8.98 2.30
C ALA A 52 -2.62 10.10 2.91
N ARG A 53 -1.47 10.41 2.30
CA ARG A 53 -0.60 11.51 2.74
C ARG A 53 -1.30 12.86 2.63
N SER A 54 -2.06 13.10 1.57
CA SER A 54 -2.83 14.33 1.39
C SER A 54 -3.94 14.45 2.43
N ALA A 55 -4.61 13.34 2.78
CA ALA A 55 -5.62 13.32 3.83
C ALA A 55 -5.00 13.66 5.20
N LEU A 56 -3.89 13.00 5.57
CA LEU A 56 -3.16 13.30 6.81
C LEU A 56 -2.60 14.74 6.86
N ALA A 57 -2.24 15.32 5.72
CA ALA A 57 -1.79 16.71 5.67
C ALA A 57 -2.93 17.70 5.94
N THR A 58 -4.17 17.32 5.65
CA THR A 58 -5.36 18.15 5.85
C THR A 58 -5.97 17.95 7.24
N ASP A 59 -5.86 16.74 7.78
CA ASP A 59 -6.27 16.40 9.14
C ASP A 59 -5.04 16.01 9.98
N THR A 60 -4.46 16.99 10.67
CA THR A 60 -3.33 16.79 11.60
C THR A 60 -3.77 16.23 12.95
N GLY A 61 -5.07 16.07 13.18
CA GLY A 61 -5.60 15.43 14.36
C GLY A 61 -5.48 13.91 14.21
N THR A 62 -4.90 13.24 15.20
CA THR A 62 -4.94 11.77 15.25
C THR A 62 -6.36 11.23 15.47
N GLY A 63 -7.33 12.10 15.81
CA GLY A 63 -8.63 11.71 16.38
C GLY A 63 -8.51 11.01 17.73
N VAL A 64 -7.28 10.87 18.25
CA VAL A 64 -6.92 10.15 19.47
C VAL A 64 -6.67 11.20 20.55
N THR A 65 -7.48 11.19 21.59
CA THR A 65 -7.29 12.05 22.77
C THR A 65 -6.51 11.30 23.83
N THR A 66 -5.92 12.03 24.78
CA THR A 66 -5.28 11.39 25.94
C THR A 66 -6.27 10.50 26.70
N GLU A 67 -7.55 10.89 26.81
CA GLU A 67 -8.56 10.03 27.44
C GLU A 67 -8.79 8.73 26.68
N SER A 68 -8.81 8.73 25.34
CA SER A 68 -8.99 7.50 24.58
C SER A 68 -7.79 6.56 24.74
N VAL A 69 -6.58 7.10 24.80
CA VAL A 69 -5.36 6.31 25.06
C VAL A 69 -5.39 5.70 26.46
N LEU A 70 -5.78 6.47 27.48
CA LEU A 70 -5.87 5.95 28.85
C LEU A 70 -6.94 4.87 28.98
N ALA A 71 -8.10 5.05 28.32
CA ALA A 71 -9.15 4.04 28.30
C ALA A 71 -8.71 2.72 27.65
N ASP A 72 -7.97 2.79 26.53
CA ASP A 72 -7.40 1.61 25.87
C ASP A 72 -6.35 0.93 26.76
N LEU A 73 -5.50 1.71 27.45
CA LEU A 73 -4.51 1.17 28.38
C LEU A 73 -5.17 0.47 29.58
N ASP A 74 -6.22 1.04 30.15
CA ASP A 74 -6.98 0.41 31.24
C ASP A 74 -7.67 -0.88 30.76
N ALA A 75 -8.21 -0.89 29.55
CA ALA A 75 -8.82 -2.09 28.94
C ALA A 75 -7.80 -3.22 28.69
N ILE A 76 -6.59 -2.89 28.24
CA ILE A 76 -5.51 -3.86 27.99
C ILE A 76 -4.91 -4.37 29.31
N ARG A 77 -4.70 -3.47 30.27
CA ARG A 77 -4.06 -3.77 31.55
C ARG A 77 -4.92 -4.66 32.45
N GLY A 78 -6.25 -4.52 32.36
CA GLY A 78 -7.16 -5.05 33.35
C GLY A 78 -7.01 -4.33 34.70
N PRO A 79 -7.86 -4.66 35.70
CA PRO A 79 -7.89 -3.94 36.97
C PRO A 79 -6.54 -3.99 37.70
N TRP A 80 -6.15 -2.90 38.35
CA TRP A 80 -4.97 -2.89 39.19
C TRP A 80 -5.10 -3.92 40.33
N PRO A 81 -4.04 -4.65 40.71
CA PRO A 81 -4.06 -5.49 41.90
C PRO A 81 -4.36 -4.62 43.14
N GLY A 82 -5.59 -4.72 43.64
CA GLY A 82 -6.13 -3.88 44.73
C GLY A 82 -7.52 -3.28 44.45
N GLU A 83 -7.95 -3.16 43.18
CA GLU A 83 -9.26 -2.61 42.82
C GLU A 83 -10.40 -3.64 42.86
N GLU A 84 -10.07 -4.95 42.87
CA GLU A 84 -11.06 -6.03 43.04
C GLU A 84 -11.85 -5.93 44.36
N SER A 85 -11.28 -5.30 45.38
CA SER A 85 -11.91 -5.14 46.70
C SER A 85 -12.96 -4.03 46.74
N ALA A 86 -12.93 -3.07 45.80
CA ALA A 86 -13.93 -1.98 45.74
C ALA A 86 -15.21 -2.39 44.98
N ALA A 87 -15.11 -3.31 44.02
CA ALA A 87 -16.24 -3.76 43.21
C ALA A 87 -17.15 -4.81 43.89
N ARG A 88 -16.68 -5.48 44.95
CA ARG A 88 -17.47 -6.45 45.74
C ARG A 88 -18.11 -5.86 46.99
N GLY A 89 -18.08 -4.53 47.14
CA GLY A 89 -18.65 -3.79 48.26
C GLY A 89 -19.95 -3.08 47.91
N ARG A 90 -20.92 -3.79 47.33
CA ARG A 90 -22.35 -3.45 47.35
C ARG A 90 -23.18 -4.72 47.43
#